data_AF-A0A2J6PQI3-F1
#
_entry.id   AF-A0A2J6PQI3-F1
#
_cell.length_a   1.000
_cell.length_b   1.000
_cell.length_c   1.000
_cell.angle_alpha   90.00
_cell.angle_beta   90.00
_cell.angle_gamma   90.00
#
_symmetry.space_group_name_H-M   'P 1'
#
loop_
_entity.id
_entity.type
_entity.pdbx_description
1 polymer ?
#
loop_
_entity_poly.entity_id
_entity_poly.type
_entity_poly.pdbx_seq_one_letter_code
_entity_poly.pdbx_strand_id
1 'polypeptide(L)'
;MAPENWMGYSTSTFQTCSLVFLLPTQAQLATSSCTLSGNGGLGCSLLNGIATSTTSYSNAPSVKNDYGVTIIAPGNSYSIATFPCPAGSAISFELKASGDIFLNYFQDYNPSPIGLYITKC
;
A
#
# COMPACT_ATOMS: atom_id res chain seq x y z
N MET A 1 46.34 23.36 -14.38
CA MET A 1 45.48 24.44 -14.92
C MET A 1 44.06 23.97 -14.73
N ALA A 2 43.34 24.69 -13.87
CA ALA A 2 42.23 24.25 -13.03
C ALA A 2 40.85 24.65 -13.63
N PRO A 3 39.70 24.69 -12.92
CA PRO A 3 39.29 24.09 -11.63
C PRO A 3 37.81 23.57 -11.60
N GLU A 4 37.44 22.94 -10.48
CA GLU A 4 36.17 23.00 -9.70
C GLU A 4 34.80 23.13 -10.38
N ASN A 5 33.85 22.26 -9.98
CA ASN A 5 32.46 22.63 -9.62
C ASN A 5 31.69 21.47 -8.93
N TRP A 6 31.78 21.42 -7.60
CA TRP A 6 30.66 21.51 -6.65
C TRP A 6 29.25 21.00 -7.03
N MET A 7 29.06 19.73 -7.35
CA MET A 7 27.79 19.07 -7.06
C MET A 7 28.05 17.64 -6.59
N GLY A 8 27.98 17.44 -5.26
CA GLY A 8 27.80 16.13 -4.68
C GLY A 8 26.44 15.58 -5.11
N TYR A 9 26.33 15.02 -6.31
CA TYR A 9 25.25 14.12 -6.63
C TYR A 9 25.61 12.80 -5.98
N SER A 10 25.21 12.64 -4.71
CA SER A 10 25.08 11.31 -4.13
C SER A 10 24.22 10.51 -5.11
N THR A 11 24.79 9.51 -5.78
CA THR A 11 23.98 8.48 -6.41
C THR A 11 23.11 7.93 -5.29
N SER A 12 21.82 8.31 -5.27
CA SER A 12 20.93 7.83 -4.21
C SER A 12 21.01 6.31 -4.26
N THR A 13 21.49 5.71 -3.18
CA THR A 13 21.47 4.26 -3.02
C THR A 13 20.04 3.82 -3.34
N PHE A 14 19.85 2.95 -4.34
CA PHE A 14 18.53 2.48 -4.77
C PHE A 14 17.76 1.97 -3.55
N GLN A 15 16.94 2.85 -2.95
CA GLN A 15 16.26 2.53 -1.72
C GLN A 15 15.10 1.60 -2.05
N THR A 16 15.01 0.52 -1.31
CA THR A 16 13.93 -0.45 -1.46
C THR A 16 12.80 -0.10 -0.51
N CYS A 17 11.58 -0.16 -1.00
CA CYS A 17 10.35 0.06 -0.25
C CYS A 17 9.49 -1.20 -0.28
N SER A 18 8.72 -1.42 0.77
CA SER A 18 7.74 -2.49 0.86
C SER A 18 6.32 -1.92 0.91
N LEU A 19 5.41 -2.54 0.16
CA LEU A 19 3.98 -2.35 0.30
C LEU A 19 3.47 -3.33 1.36
N VAL A 20 2.89 -2.79 2.42
CA VAL A 20 2.38 -3.56 3.55
C VAL A 20 0.92 -3.27 3.79
N PHE A 21 0.16 -4.31 4.12
CA PHE A 21 -1.20 -4.18 4.63
C PHE A 21 -1.21 -4.53 6.12
N LEU A 22 -1.68 -3.61 6.95
CA LEU A 22 -1.73 -3.75 8.40
C LEU A 22 -3.18 -3.93 8.84
N LEU A 23 -3.44 -5.02 9.56
CA LEU A 23 -4.78 -5.34 10.05
C LEU A 23 -4.71 -5.72 11.54
N PRO A 24 -4.70 -4.74 12.46
CA PRO A 24 -4.72 -4.99 13.89
C PRO A 24 -6.04 -5.65 14.31
N THR A 25 -6.07 -6.19 15.53
CA THR A 25 -7.33 -6.54 16.19
C THR A 25 -8.08 -5.27 16.60
N GLN A 26 -9.40 -5.34 16.77
CA GLN A 26 -10.20 -4.19 17.19
C GLN A 26 -9.72 -3.60 18.53
N ALA A 27 -9.21 -4.42 19.44
CA ALA A 27 -8.67 -3.98 20.73
C ALA A 27 -7.35 -3.20 20.63
N GLN A 28 -6.64 -3.30 19.50
CA GLN A 28 -5.39 -2.58 19.24
C GLN A 28 -5.61 -1.22 18.55
N LEU A 29 -6.85 -0.92 18.13
CA LEU A 29 -7.22 0.31 17.45
C LEU A 29 -7.71 1.35 18.47
N ALA A 30 -7.13 2.55 18.42
CA ALA A 30 -7.53 3.67 19.29
C ALA A 30 -8.60 4.56 18.66
N THR A 31 -8.46 4.85 17.37
CA THR A 31 -9.26 5.86 16.64
C THR A 31 -9.91 5.33 15.36
N SER A 32 -9.72 4.04 15.08
CA SER A 32 -10.30 3.36 13.92
C SER A 32 -11.08 2.11 14.36
N SER A 33 -11.83 1.55 13.42
CA SER A 33 -12.54 0.29 13.59
C SER A 33 -12.45 -0.55 12.33
N CYS A 34 -12.57 -1.86 12.49
CA CYS A 34 -12.52 -2.79 11.38
C CYS A 34 -13.64 -3.83 11.51
N THR A 35 -14.39 -4.03 10.43
CA THR A 35 -15.33 -5.14 10.29
C THR A 35 -14.80 -6.07 9.21
N LEU A 36 -14.55 -7.33 9.59
CA LEU A 36 -14.13 -8.39 8.67
C LEU A 36 -15.08 -9.57 8.80
N SER A 37 -15.55 -10.10 7.67
CA SER A 37 -16.28 -11.36 7.59
C SER A 37 -15.97 -12.11 6.28
N GLY A 38 -16.33 -13.39 6.25
CA GLY A 38 -16.00 -14.29 5.14
C GLY A 38 -14.60 -14.91 5.26
N ASN A 39 -14.25 -15.74 4.28
CA ASN A 39 -13.01 -16.55 4.24
C ASN A 39 -12.17 -16.28 2.98
N GLY A 40 -12.48 -15.23 2.22
CA GLY A 40 -11.73 -14.81 1.04
C GLY A 40 -10.43 -14.07 1.38
N GLY A 41 -9.91 -13.33 0.41
CA GLY A 41 -8.66 -12.59 0.53
C GLY A 41 -8.68 -11.23 -0.15
N LEU A 42 -7.62 -10.47 0.12
CA LEU A 42 -7.39 -9.15 -0.42
C LEU A 42 -6.50 -9.27 -1.67
N GLY A 43 -7.08 -9.03 -2.85
CA GLY A 43 -6.33 -8.82 -4.08
C GLY A 43 -5.68 -7.44 -4.08
N CYS A 44 -4.41 -7.35 -4.47
CA CYS A 44 -3.69 -6.08 -4.54
C CYS A 44 -2.99 -5.91 -5.88
N SER A 45 -3.13 -4.74 -6.50
CA SER A 45 -2.55 -4.45 -7.82
C SER A 45 -2.02 -3.02 -7.90
N LEU A 46 -0.89 -2.83 -8.59
CA LEU A 46 -0.41 -1.51 -9.02
C LEU A 46 -1.17 -1.09 -10.29
N LEU A 47 -1.56 0.18 -10.38
CA LEU A 47 -2.29 0.73 -11.52
C LEU A 47 -1.40 1.51 -12.50
N ASN A 48 -1.81 1.60 -13.76
CA ASN A 48 -1.11 2.37 -14.81
C ASN A 48 -1.32 3.88 -14.71
N GLY A 49 -2.28 4.33 -13.91
CA GLY A 49 -2.62 5.74 -13.73
C GLY A 49 -2.84 6.09 -12.27
N ILE A 50 -2.96 7.39 -11.99
CA ILE A 50 -3.17 7.91 -10.65
C ILE A 50 -4.67 7.99 -10.36
N ALA A 51 -5.10 7.30 -9.30
CA ALA A 51 -6.43 7.43 -8.75
C ALA A 51 -6.57 8.80 -8.05
N THR A 52 -7.69 9.47 -8.28
CA THR A 52 -8.02 10.77 -7.70
C THR A 52 -9.35 10.69 -6.95
N SER A 53 -9.82 11.81 -6.39
CA SER A 53 -11.13 11.87 -5.73
C SER A 53 -12.33 11.61 -6.65
N THR A 54 -12.15 11.62 -7.97
CA THR A 54 -13.20 11.27 -8.95
C THR A 54 -13.07 9.85 -9.48
N THR A 55 -12.05 9.11 -9.05
CA THR A 55 -11.88 7.70 -9.39
C THR A 55 -12.91 6.87 -8.62
N SER A 56 -13.56 5.98 -9.34
CA SER A 56 -14.53 5.01 -8.86
C SER A 56 -14.21 3.64 -9.46
N TYR A 57 -14.96 2.62 -9.03
CA TYR A 57 -14.82 1.29 -9.60
C TYR A 57 -15.03 1.24 -11.13
N SER A 58 -15.90 2.10 -11.68
CA SER A 58 -16.23 2.07 -13.11
C SER A 58 -15.20 2.77 -14.01
N ASN A 59 -14.31 3.58 -13.46
CA ASN A 59 -13.32 4.36 -14.21
C ASN A 59 -11.88 4.21 -13.69
N ALA A 60 -11.64 3.22 -12.83
CA ALA A 60 -10.30 2.95 -12.30
C ALA A 60 -9.30 2.71 -13.45
N PRO A 61 -8.06 3.24 -13.34
CA PRO A 61 -7.01 2.94 -14.31
C PRO A 61 -6.75 1.43 -14.41
N SER A 62 -6.27 0.97 -15.58
CA SER A 62 -5.96 -0.43 -15.77
C SER A 62 -4.84 -0.93 -14.85
N VAL A 63 -4.88 -2.21 -14.52
CA VAL A 63 -3.83 -2.88 -13.74
C VAL A 63 -2.52 -2.86 -14.54
N LYS A 64 -1.46 -2.38 -13.90
CA LYS A 64 -0.07 -2.42 -14.37
C LYS A 64 0.64 -3.69 -13.93
N ASN A 65 0.49 -4.05 -12.66
CA ASN A 65 1.07 -5.26 -12.08
C ASN A 65 0.16 -5.82 -11.00
N ASP A 66 -0.20 -7.09 -11.11
CA ASP A 66 -0.98 -7.80 -10.10
C ASP A 66 -0.02 -8.46 -9.09
N TYR A 67 -0.24 -8.21 -7.79
CA TYR A 67 0.53 -8.82 -6.70
C TYR A 67 -0.16 -10.06 -6.12
N GLY A 68 -1.31 -10.46 -6.68
CA GLY A 68 -2.07 -11.62 -6.26
C GLY A 68 -2.95 -11.35 -5.04
N VAL A 69 -3.35 -12.43 -4.40
CA VAL A 69 -4.34 -12.45 -3.32
C VAL A 69 -3.66 -12.83 -2.00
N THR A 70 -3.88 -12.02 -0.97
CA THR A 70 -3.45 -12.29 0.40
C THR A 70 -4.64 -12.68 1.26
N ILE A 71 -4.61 -13.85 1.90
CA ILE A 71 -5.62 -14.22 2.89
C ILE A 71 -5.35 -13.45 4.18
N ILE A 72 -6.35 -12.74 4.68
CA ILE A 72 -6.20 -11.80 5.80
C ILE A 72 -7.07 -12.19 6.99
N ALA A 73 -6.51 -12.02 8.19
CA ALA A 73 -7.15 -12.13 9.49
C ALA A 73 -6.66 -11.01 10.43
N PRO A 74 -7.50 -10.53 11.38
CA PRO A 74 -7.12 -9.48 12.31
C PRO A 74 -5.95 -9.87 13.22
N GLY A 75 -5.18 -8.89 13.65
CA GLY A 75 -3.98 -9.05 14.48
C GLY A 75 -2.69 -9.33 13.70
N ASN A 76 -2.67 -9.11 12.39
CA ASN A 76 -1.54 -9.47 11.52
C ASN A 76 -1.08 -8.29 10.64
N SER A 77 0.13 -8.45 10.12
CA SER A 77 0.75 -7.57 9.14
C SER A 77 1.18 -8.39 7.92
N TYR A 78 0.93 -7.87 6.73
CA TYR A 78 1.16 -8.58 5.47
C TYR A 78 2.12 -7.79 4.58
N SER A 79 3.22 -8.41 4.17
CA SER A 79 4.08 -7.88 3.12
C SER A 79 3.55 -8.31 1.76
N ILE A 80 3.15 -7.35 0.94
CA ILE A 80 2.50 -7.61 -0.35
C ILE A 80 3.53 -7.60 -1.49
N ALA A 81 4.42 -6.61 -1.49
CA ALA A 81 5.39 -6.43 -2.55
C ALA A 81 6.60 -5.61 -2.08
N THR A 82 7.70 -5.73 -2.82
CA THR A 82 8.92 -4.95 -2.63
C THR A 82 9.33 -4.33 -3.97
N PHE A 83 9.65 -3.05 -3.99
CA PHE A 83 9.99 -2.30 -5.20
C PHE A 83 10.90 -1.11 -4.90
N PRO A 84 11.58 -0.53 -5.91
CA PRO A 84 12.31 0.72 -5.75
C PRO A 84 11.40 1.83 -5.22
N CYS A 85 11.84 2.56 -4.20
CA CYS A 85 11.03 3.60 -3.59
C CYS A 85 10.58 4.66 -4.62
N PRO A 86 9.27 4.94 -4.76
CA PRO A 86 8.72 5.86 -5.76
C PRO A 86 8.84 7.33 -5.31
N ALA A 87 10.04 7.76 -4.90
CA ALA A 87 10.24 9.09 -4.33
C ALA A 87 9.83 10.21 -5.31
N GLY A 88 9.04 11.16 -4.83
CA GLY A 88 8.56 12.30 -5.62
C GLY A 88 7.52 11.95 -6.69
N SER A 89 7.04 10.71 -6.75
CA SER A 89 6.03 10.25 -7.71
C SER A 89 4.77 9.79 -7.01
N ALA A 90 3.61 10.17 -7.55
CA ALA A 90 2.36 9.53 -7.18
C ALA A 90 2.31 8.14 -7.84
N ILE A 91 1.81 7.15 -7.10
CA ILE A 91 1.45 5.84 -7.62
C ILE A 91 0.12 5.42 -7.00
N SER A 92 -0.59 4.47 -7.61
CA SER A 92 -1.89 4.01 -7.13
C SER A 92 -1.95 2.50 -7.06
N PHE A 93 -2.49 2.02 -5.95
CA PHE A 93 -2.78 0.60 -5.75
C PHE A 93 -4.30 0.41 -5.65
N GLU A 94 -4.80 -0.67 -6.25
CA GLU A 94 -6.15 -1.15 -6.04
C GLU A 94 -6.13 -2.26 -4.99
N LEU A 95 -7.08 -2.19 -4.06
CA LEU A 95 -7.46 -3.29 -3.18
C LEU A 95 -8.82 -3.82 -3.62
N LYS A 96 -8.92 -5.13 -3.82
CA LYS A 96 -10.13 -5.78 -4.31
C LYS A 96 -10.44 -7.03 -3.50
N ALA A 97 -11.72 -7.24 -3.19
CA ALA A 97 -12.18 -8.49 -2.61
C ALA A 97 -11.94 -9.66 -3.59
N SER A 98 -11.38 -10.76 -3.08
CA SER A 98 -11.21 -12.01 -3.81
C SER A 98 -11.87 -13.14 -3.04
N GLY A 99 -12.85 -13.80 -3.67
CA GLY A 99 -13.73 -14.77 -2.98
C GLY A 99 -14.74 -14.10 -2.04
N ASP A 100 -15.22 -14.86 -1.07
CA ASP A 100 -16.21 -14.39 -0.09
C ASP A 100 -15.50 -13.66 1.06
N ILE A 101 -15.27 -12.36 0.88
CA ILE A 101 -14.70 -11.49 1.93
C ILE A 101 -15.40 -10.15 1.93
N PHE A 102 -15.72 -9.68 3.13
CA PHE A 102 -16.12 -8.32 3.39
C PHE A 102 -15.13 -7.71 4.38
N LEU A 103 -14.54 -6.58 3.98
CA LEU A 103 -13.65 -5.80 4.82
C LEU A 103 -14.07 -4.33 4.73
N ASN A 104 -14.38 -3.73 5.88
CA ASN A 104 -14.64 -2.31 6.03
C ASN A 104 -13.75 -1.75 7.14
N TYR A 105 -12.96 -0.72 6.81
CA TYR A 105 -12.09 -0.01 7.75
C TYR A 105 -11.86 1.42 7.28
N PHE A 106 -11.46 2.28 8.21
CA PHE A 106 -10.87 3.58 7.89
C PHE A 106 -9.35 3.48 8.00
N GLN A 107 -8.63 3.89 6.95
CA GLN A 107 -7.18 3.90 6.96
C GLN A 107 -6.67 4.97 7.93
N ASP A 108 -5.91 4.55 8.94
CA ASP A 108 -5.53 5.40 10.08
C ASP A 108 -4.11 5.10 10.53
N TYR A 109 -3.32 6.15 10.73
CA TYR A 109 -1.92 6.07 11.14
C TYR A 109 -1.70 6.12 12.65
N ASN A 110 -2.75 6.39 13.46
CA ASN A 110 -2.63 6.39 14.91
C ASN A 110 -2.24 4.99 15.44
N PRO A 111 -1.45 4.87 16.51
CA PRO A 111 -1.11 3.57 17.08
C PRO A 111 -2.36 2.80 17.56
N SER A 112 -2.63 1.57 17.10
CA SER A 112 -1.93 0.81 16.04
C SER A 112 -2.45 1.16 14.62
N PRO A 113 -1.56 1.37 13.62
CA PRO A 113 -1.98 1.75 12.28
C PRO A 113 -2.73 0.63 11.55
N ILE A 114 -3.69 0.99 10.71
CA ILE A 114 -4.52 0.08 9.92
C ILE A 114 -4.61 0.57 8.47
N GLY A 115 -4.43 -0.34 7.51
CA GLY A 115 -4.56 -0.05 6.08
C GLY A 115 -3.30 -0.36 5.27
N LEU A 116 -3.24 0.21 4.07
CA LEU A 116 -2.20 -0.05 3.08
C LEU A 116 -1.14 1.07 3.10
N TYR A 117 0.11 0.71 3.31
CA TYR A 117 1.22 1.65 3.43
C TYR A 117 2.42 1.24 2.60
N ILE A 118 3.19 2.23 2.18
CA ILE A 118 4.56 2.04 1.68
C ILE A 118 5.50 2.37 2.83
N THR A 119 6.39 1.45 3.16
CA THR A 119 7.45 1.66 4.17
C THR A 119 8.83 1.48 3.56
N LYS A 120 9.82 2.20 4.09
CA LYS A 120 11.23 2.02 3.73
C LYS A 120 11.76 0.73 4.36
N CYS A 121 12.54 -0.03 3.60
CA CYS A 121 13.37 -1.13 4.09
C CYS A 121 14.68 -0.63 4.69
#